data_AF-A0A0G0EUN3-F1
#
_entry.id   AF-A0A0G0EUN3-F1
#
_cell.length_a   1.000
_cell.length_b   1.000
_cell.length_c   1.000
_cell.angle_alpha   90.00
_cell.angle_beta   90.00
_cell.angle_gamma   90.00
#
_symmetry.space_group_name_H-M   'P 1'
#
loop_
_entity.id
_entity.type
_entity.pdbx_description
1 polymer ?
#
loop_
_entity_poly.entity_id
_entity_poly.type
_entity_poly.pdbx_seq_one_letter_code
_entity_poly.pdbx_strand_id
1 'polypeptide(L)'
;MSKERYNNLEKKKMEDKLIKNRNTIPQLVSVTLKNEDETDEQIIERQEKFLRLPEDVKDKLASHKTGEKIFKIGQNFGLDLQKTASIARMVRNYYFGEVKKEDFVKVLAKETGINENDAGKIVEIVLRTIIDDKSLGVNVSIIELKLEDALKKFPEIGEQIISRVSLKGGGFSDMLRPTIRNWIKDYYQEMGTGKHDLMQRGDYLYHSKNTKGVSEVERQKLMTIIKSLEDGTLLKIDEQQKEIVFDAYKESQKVDIKSSFKDNFHKKPLFNFLQKKEITLVEEEKKEEDRKNSKSGMEKINKKIQEEATVSSGYFLQKKENKPQEVIKRQMEVKKIEIDKVEAPKKNVVFNQMETMNNNENKIQKKQKDEEKESPYIIKPLSMESNKKRRSDFDISSNVIDLRK
;
A
#
# COMPACT_ATOMS: atom_id res chain seq x y z
N MET A 1 4.40 -28.90 -36.03
CA MET A 1 3.05 -28.52 -35.52
C MET A 1 2.56 -27.31 -36.30
N SER A 2 1.28 -27.24 -36.67
CA SER A 2 0.73 -26.01 -37.29
C SER A 2 0.69 -24.87 -36.27
N LYS A 3 0.84 -23.62 -36.73
CA LYS A 3 0.74 -22.41 -35.87
C LYS A 3 -0.55 -22.40 -35.03
N GLU A 4 -1.64 -22.89 -35.60
CA GLU A 4 -2.93 -23.03 -34.93
C GLU A 4 -2.90 -23.99 -33.72
N ARG A 5 -2.24 -25.16 -33.83
CA ARG A 5 -2.09 -26.09 -32.69
C ARG A 5 -1.27 -25.47 -31.55
N TYR A 6 -0.26 -24.66 -31.89
CA TYR A 6 0.55 -23.96 -30.89
C TYR A 6 -0.28 -22.91 -30.13
N ASN A 7 -1.01 -22.06 -30.84
CA ASN A 7 -1.86 -21.03 -30.24
C ASN A 7 -2.95 -21.63 -29.34
N ASN A 8 -3.57 -22.74 -29.76
CA ASN A 8 -4.56 -23.45 -28.96
C ASN A 8 -3.95 -24.04 -27.67
N LEU A 9 -2.70 -24.51 -27.73
CA LEU A 9 -2.00 -25.03 -26.55
C LEU A 9 -1.63 -23.92 -25.56
N GLU A 10 -1.17 -22.76 -26.03
CA GLU A 10 -0.90 -21.60 -25.17
C GLU A 10 -2.17 -21.06 -24.51
N LYS A 11 -3.26 -20.93 -25.28
CA LYS A 11 -4.56 -20.50 -24.76
C LYS A 11 -5.04 -21.43 -23.63
N LYS A 12 -4.99 -22.75 -23.86
CA LYS A 12 -5.35 -23.74 -22.85
C LYS A 12 -4.48 -23.64 -21.58
N LYS A 13 -3.16 -23.48 -21.74
CA LYS A 13 -2.25 -23.29 -20.59
C LYS A 13 -2.58 -22.03 -19.78
N MET A 14 -2.97 -20.94 -20.44
CA MET A 14 -3.40 -19.71 -19.76
C MET A 14 -4.73 -19.89 -19.03
N GLU A 15 -5.71 -20.55 -19.66
CA GLU A 15 -6.99 -20.88 -19.02
C GLU A 15 -6.79 -21.76 -17.78
N ASP A 16 -5.99 -22.82 -17.88
CA ASP A 16 -5.65 -23.71 -16.76
C ASP A 16 -4.97 -22.94 -15.63
N LYS A 17 -4.07 -21.99 -15.95
CA LYS A 17 -3.41 -21.12 -14.97
C LYS A 17 -4.40 -20.17 -14.28
N LEU A 18 -5.35 -19.59 -15.02
CA LEU A 18 -6.38 -18.72 -14.46
C LEU A 18 -7.35 -19.48 -13.56
N ILE A 19 -7.79 -20.66 -13.99
CA ILE A 19 -8.64 -21.55 -13.21
C ILE A 19 -7.92 -21.95 -11.92
N LYS A 20 -6.64 -22.34 -12.02
CA LYS A 20 -5.82 -22.63 -10.84
C LYS A 20 -5.77 -21.45 -9.89
N ASN A 21 -5.40 -20.26 -10.38
CA ASN A 21 -5.24 -19.07 -9.54
C ASN A 21 -6.55 -18.66 -8.84
N ARG A 22 -7.69 -18.75 -9.54
CA ARG A 22 -9.02 -18.48 -8.98
C ARG A 22 -9.41 -19.44 -7.85
N ASN A 23 -8.84 -20.63 -7.79
CA ASN A 23 -9.15 -21.60 -6.75
C ASN A 23 -8.08 -21.66 -5.65
N THR A 24 -6.89 -21.10 -5.86
CA THR A 24 -5.78 -21.25 -4.90
C THR A 24 -5.36 -19.94 -4.24
N ILE A 25 -5.59 -18.79 -4.88
CA ILE A 25 -5.22 -17.48 -4.31
C ILE A 25 -6.36 -17.02 -3.39
N PRO A 26 -6.10 -16.83 -2.07
CA PRO A 26 -7.14 -16.44 -1.11
C PRO A 26 -7.94 -15.21 -1.51
N GLN A 27 -7.32 -14.21 -2.15
CA GLN A 27 -8.06 -13.01 -2.57
C GLN A 27 -8.99 -13.25 -3.80
N LEU A 28 -8.64 -14.19 -4.68
CA LEU A 28 -9.38 -14.44 -5.91
C LEU A 28 -10.45 -15.53 -5.76
N VAL A 29 -10.36 -16.34 -4.69
CA VAL A 29 -11.29 -17.43 -4.46
C VAL A 29 -12.71 -16.92 -4.21
N SER A 30 -13.67 -17.63 -4.80
CA SER A 30 -15.09 -17.31 -4.64
C SER A 30 -15.53 -17.40 -3.19
N VAL A 31 -16.52 -16.61 -2.80
CA VAL A 31 -17.14 -16.71 -1.47
C VAL A 31 -17.92 -18.02 -1.32
N THR A 32 -18.63 -18.45 -2.35
CA THR A 32 -19.48 -19.65 -2.37
C THR A 32 -18.66 -20.90 -2.73
N LEU A 33 -19.20 -22.09 -2.42
CA LEU A 33 -18.57 -23.37 -2.79
C LEU A 33 -18.51 -23.55 -4.32
N LYS A 34 -19.53 -23.06 -5.04
CA LYS A 34 -19.63 -23.07 -6.49
C LYS A 34 -19.44 -21.66 -7.04
N ASN A 35 -18.41 -21.47 -7.86
CA ASN A 35 -18.06 -20.16 -8.40
C ASN A 35 -19.19 -19.46 -9.19
N GLU A 36 -20.17 -20.21 -9.69
CA GLU A 36 -21.30 -19.68 -10.46
C GLU A 36 -22.39 -19.04 -9.57
N ASP A 37 -22.39 -19.35 -8.28
CA ASP A 37 -23.39 -18.87 -7.33
C ASP A 37 -22.99 -17.54 -6.65
N GLU A 38 -21.82 -16.98 -6.98
CA GLU A 38 -21.30 -15.76 -6.35
C GLU A 38 -21.96 -14.51 -6.95
N THR A 39 -22.60 -13.71 -6.10
CA THR A 39 -23.26 -12.47 -6.55
C THR A 39 -22.30 -11.29 -6.58
N ASP A 40 -22.64 -10.26 -7.36
CA ASP A 40 -21.83 -9.03 -7.44
C ASP A 40 -21.69 -8.35 -6.06
N GLU A 41 -22.74 -8.40 -5.23
CA GLU A 41 -22.70 -7.85 -3.87
C GLU A 41 -21.68 -8.58 -2.99
N GLN A 42 -21.58 -9.91 -3.10
CA GLN A 42 -20.58 -10.70 -2.36
C GLN A 42 -19.16 -10.37 -2.83
N ILE A 43 -18.97 -10.15 -4.14
CA ILE A 43 -17.68 -9.75 -4.71
C ILE A 43 -17.27 -8.37 -4.17
N ILE A 44 -18.20 -7.42 -4.13
CA ILE A 44 -17.99 -6.06 -3.60
C ILE A 44 -17.65 -6.12 -2.11
N GLU A 45 -18.44 -6.83 -1.30
CA GLU A 45 -18.21 -6.96 0.15
C GLU A 45 -16.83 -7.57 0.44
N ARG A 46 -16.48 -8.65 -0.27
CA ARG A 46 -15.15 -9.28 -0.17
C ARG A 46 -14.03 -8.28 -0.50
N GLN A 47 -14.20 -7.49 -1.56
CA GLN A 47 -13.19 -6.52 -1.98
C GLN A 47 -13.05 -5.38 -0.95
N GLU A 48 -14.16 -4.90 -0.38
CA GLU A 48 -14.10 -3.90 0.68
C GLU A 48 -13.39 -4.41 1.94
N LYS A 49 -13.69 -5.64 2.38
CA LYS A 49 -12.99 -6.28 3.50
C LYS A 49 -11.49 -6.38 3.24
N PHE A 50 -11.10 -6.83 2.04
CA PHE A 50 -9.70 -6.90 1.63
C PHE A 50 -9.01 -5.52 1.66
N LEU A 51 -9.66 -4.47 1.15
CA LEU A 51 -9.10 -3.12 1.10
C LEU A 51 -8.85 -2.53 2.49
N ARG A 52 -9.56 -2.99 3.52
CA ARG A 52 -9.37 -2.57 4.93
C ARG A 52 -8.20 -3.29 5.63
N LEU A 53 -7.65 -4.35 5.04
CA LEU A 53 -6.54 -5.09 5.66
C LEU A 53 -5.22 -4.30 5.62
N PRO A 54 -4.30 -4.59 6.57
CA PRO A 54 -2.90 -4.16 6.47
C PRO A 54 -2.25 -4.61 5.15
N GLU A 55 -1.30 -3.82 4.64
CA GLU A 55 -0.69 -4.05 3.31
C GLU A 55 0.10 -5.37 3.25
N ASP A 56 0.79 -5.74 4.32
CA ASP A 56 1.50 -7.01 4.44
C ASP A 56 0.55 -8.22 4.35
N VAL A 57 -0.66 -8.09 4.90
CA VAL A 57 -1.70 -9.11 4.79
C VAL A 57 -2.29 -9.13 3.38
N LYS A 58 -2.53 -7.98 2.76
CA LYS A 58 -3.02 -7.89 1.37
C LYS A 58 -2.07 -8.57 0.41
N ASP A 59 -0.78 -8.25 0.51
CA ASP A 59 0.28 -8.87 -0.28
C ASP A 59 0.29 -10.37 -0.08
N LYS A 60 0.19 -10.85 1.17
CA LYS A 60 0.15 -12.28 1.46
C LYS A 60 -1.06 -12.97 0.84
N LEU A 61 -2.26 -12.39 0.90
CA LEU A 61 -3.50 -12.98 0.36
C LEU A 61 -3.59 -12.89 -1.17
N ALA A 62 -2.98 -11.89 -1.80
CA ALA A 62 -2.94 -11.72 -3.25
C ALA A 62 -1.73 -12.40 -3.91
N SER A 63 -0.72 -12.81 -3.13
CA SER A 63 0.51 -13.38 -3.65
C SER A 63 0.32 -14.72 -4.35
N HIS A 64 0.91 -14.84 -5.54
CA HIS A 64 0.99 -16.10 -6.28
C HIS A 64 1.72 -17.19 -5.48
N LYS A 65 2.72 -16.82 -4.65
CA LYS A 65 3.46 -17.77 -3.81
C LYS A 65 2.54 -18.43 -2.78
N THR A 66 1.63 -17.66 -2.18
CA THR A 66 0.62 -18.20 -1.25
C THR A 66 -0.31 -19.17 -1.98
N GLY A 67 -0.76 -18.80 -3.19
CA GLY A 67 -1.56 -19.69 -4.03
C GLY A 67 -0.85 -21.00 -4.40
N GLU A 68 0.44 -20.94 -4.75
CA GLU A 68 1.24 -22.13 -5.02
C GLU A 68 1.38 -23.05 -3.80
N LYS A 69 1.55 -22.48 -2.60
CA LYS A 69 1.60 -23.26 -1.36
C LYS A 69 0.28 -23.96 -1.10
N ILE A 70 -0.85 -23.25 -1.20
CA ILE A 70 -2.19 -23.82 -1.04
C ILE A 70 -2.41 -24.95 -2.05
N PHE A 71 -2.04 -24.73 -3.30
CA PHE A 71 -2.15 -25.76 -4.34
C PHE A 71 -1.32 -27.02 -4.04
N LYS A 72 -0.07 -26.86 -3.61
CA LYS A 72 0.80 -27.99 -3.23
C LYS A 72 0.23 -28.75 -2.03
N ILE A 73 -0.33 -28.04 -1.05
CA ILE A 73 -1.02 -28.67 0.09
C ILE A 73 -2.20 -29.49 -0.43
N GLY A 74 -3.06 -28.93 -1.28
CA GLY A 74 -4.17 -29.67 -1.89
C GLY A 74 -3.72 -30.94 -2.62
N GLN A 75 -2.68 -30.84 -3.46
CA GLN A 75 -2.12 -31.98 -4.19
C GLN A 75 -1.56 -33.07 -3.26
N ASN A 76 -0.86 -32.70 -2.19
CA ASN A 76 -0.28 -33.66 -1.25
C ASN A 76 -1.33 -34.51 -0.52
N PHE A 77 -2.56 -34.00 -0.38
CA PHE A 77 -3.69 -34.70 0.24
C PHE A 77 -4.69 -35.24 -0.78
N GLY A 78 -4.36 -35.23 -2.07
CA GLY A 78 -5.24 -35.75 -3.13
C GLY A 78 -6.53 -34.95 -3.30
N LEU A 79 -6.53 -33.67 -2.93
CA LEU A 79 -7.69 -32.79 -3.10
C LEU A 79 -7.81 -32.33 -4.55
N ASP A 80 -9.04 -32.33 -5.07
CA ASP A 80 -9.35 -31.64 -6.32
C ASP A 80 -9.25 -30.11 -6.15
N LEU A 81 -9.37 -29.39 -7.26
CA LEU A 81 -9.23 -27.95 -7.26
C LEU A 81 -10.36 -27.24 -6.49
N GLN A 82 -11.57 -27.80 -6.47
CA GLN A 82 -12.73 -27.24 -5.76
C GLN A 82 -12.56 -27.37 -4.25
N LYS A 83 -12.06 -28.51 -3.76
CA LYS A 83 -11.72 -28.75 -2.35
C LYS A 83 -10.49 -27.95 -1.94
N THR A 84 -9.53 -27.76 -2.84
CA THR A 84 -8.40 -26.86 -2.61
C THR A 84 -8.87 -25.41 -2.40
N ALA A 85 -9.94 -24.98 -3.08
CA ALA A 85 -10.55 -23.67 -2.87
C ALA A 85 -11.07 -23.46 -1.44
N SER A 86 -11.51 -24.51 -0.74
CA SER A 86 -11.88 -24.42 0.67
C SER A 86 -10.69 -24.09 1.58
N ILE A 87 -9.48 -24.54 1.26
CA ILE A 87 -8.27 -24.12 1.99
C ILE A 87 -8.03 -22.62 1.79
N ALA A 88 -8.12 -22.14 0.55
CA ALA A 88 -7.96 -20.72 0.24
C ALA A 88 -9.03 -19.84 0.91
N ARG A 89 -10.30 -20.27 0.90
CA ARG A 89 -11.40 -19.61 1.61
C ARG A 89 -11.15 -19.55 3.11
N MET A 90 -10.76 -20.67 3.73
CA MET A 90 -10.45 -20.72 5.16
C MET A 90 -9.34 -19.73 5.54
N VAL A 91 -8.25 -19.67 4.76
CA VAL A 91 -7.17 -18.70 4.97
C VAL A 91 -7.66 -17.27 4.85
N ARG A 92 -8.45 -16.93 3.82
CA ARG A 92 -9.03 -15.60 3.66
C ARG A 92 -9.93 -15.23 4.85
N ASN A 93 -10.85 -16.11 5.21
CA ASN A 93 -11.84 -15.87 6.26
C ASN A 93 -11.17 -15.69 7.64
N TYR A 94 -10.02 -16.32 7.87
CA TYR A 94 -9.19 -16.06 9.06
C TYR A 94 -8.70 -14.60 9.12
N TYR A 95 -8.12 -14.08 8.04
CA TYR A 95 -7.64 -12.70 8.00
C TYR A 95 -8.77 -11.66 7.98
N PHE A 96 -9.96 -12.04 7.51
CA PHE A 96 -11.18 -11.24 7.62
C PHE A 96 -11.78 -11.26 9.05
N GLY A 97 -11.28 -12.11 9.94
CA GLY A 97 -11.79 -12.27 11.30
C GLY A 97 -13.09 -13.07 11.41
N GLU A 98 -13.48 -13.78 10.35
CA GLU A 98 -14.72 -14.55 10.25
C GLU A 98 -14.57 -15.97 10.84
N VAL A 99 -13.35 -16.51 10.84
CA VAL A 99 -13.04 -17.85 11.35
C VAL A 99 -11.83 -17.79 12.29
N LYS A 100 -11.94 -18.40 13.47
CA LYS A 100 -10.84 -18.50 14.43
C LYS A 100 -10.00 -19.76 14.18
N LYS A 101 -8.74 -19.77 14.65
CA LYS A 101 -7.79 -20.88 14.43
C LYS A 101 -8.34 -22.22 14.96
N GLU A 102 -9.10 -22.18 16.05
CA GLU A 102 -9.64 -23.36 16.73
C GLU A 102 -10.73 -24.06 15.89
N ASP A 103 -11.39 -23.32 14.99
CA ASP A 103 -12.50 -23.83 14.17
C ASP A 103 -12.04 -24.34 12.80
N PHE A 104 -10.77 -24.17 12.44
CA PHE A 104 -10.26 -24.49 11.09
C PHE A 104 -10.51 -25.94 10.69
N VAL A 105 -10.25 -26.89 11.60
CA VAL A 105 -10.42 -28.33 11.33
C VAL A 105 -11.88 -28.63 10.99
N LYS A 106 -12.82 -28.11 11.77
CA LYS A 106 -14.25 -28.30 11.59
C LYS A 106 -14.74 -27.67 10.28
N VAL A 107 -14.34 -26.43 10.01
CA VAL A 107 -14.71 -25.70 8.77
C VAL A 107 -14.20 -26.45 7.55
N LEU A 108 -12.92 -26.85 7.56
CA LEU A 108 -12.31 -27.52 6.42
C LEU A 108 -12.91 -28.92 6.18
N ALA A 109 -13.09 -29.73 7.24
CA ALA A 109 -13.72 -31.05 7.13
C ALA A 109 -15.14 -30.94 6.58
N LYS A 110 -15.93 -29.96 7.07
CA LYS A 110 -17.29 -29.70 6.60
C LYS A 110 -17.34 -29.31 5.12
N GLU A 111 -16.48 -28.42 4.66
CA GLU A 111 -16.52 -27.95 3.27
C GLU A 111 -15.97 -28.96 2.26
N THR A 112 -14.95 -29.73 2.64
CA THR A 112 -14.24 -30.64 1.70
C THR A 112 -14.74 -32.09 1.77
N GLY A 113 -15.44 -32.46 2.84
CA GLY A 113 -15.90 -33.82 3.11
C GLY A 113 -14.80 -34.80 3.47
N ILE A 114 -13.61 -34.32 3.87
CA ILE A 114 -12.50 -35.17 4.33
C ILE A 114 -12.62 -35.48 5.82
N ASN A 115 -11.92 -36.52 6.27
CA ASN A 115 -11.83 -36.86 7.69
C ASN A 115 -11.16 -35.74 8.49
N GLU A 116 -11.66 -35.45 9.69
CA GLU A 116 -11.11 -34.44 10.62
C GLU A 116 -9.61 -34.62 10.91
N ASN A 117 -9.10 -35.85 10.92
CA ASN A 117 -7.66 -36.13 11.12
C ASN A 117 -6.81 -35.57 9.97
N ASP A 118 -7.23 -35.80 8.72
CA ASP A 118 -6.50 -35.27 7.55
C ASP A 118 -6.71 -33.76 7.41
N ALA A 119 -7.89 -33.25 7.75
CA ALA A 119 -8.12 -31.81 7.89
C ALA A 119 -7.18 -31.19 8.94
N GLY A 120 -6.97 -31.86 10.09
CA GLY A 120 -6.03 -31.44 11.13
C GLY A 120 -4.60 -31.29 10.61
N LYS A 121 -4.11 -32.28 9.86
CA LYS A 121 -2.76 -32.23 9.24
C LYS A 121 -2.65 -31.11 8.19
N ILE A 122 -3.69 -30.90 7.38
CA ILE A 122 -3.73 -29.79 6.42
C ILE A 122 -3.64 -28.45 7.17
N VAL A 123 -4.44 -28.28 8.21
CA VAL A 123 -4.47 -27.08 9.04
C VAL A 123 -3.11 -26.79 9.67
N GLU A 124 -2.43 -27.80 10.20
CA GLU A 124 -1.08 -27.65 10.76
C GLU A 124 -0.10 -27.11 9.70
N ILE A 125 -0.13 -27.65 8.49
CA ILE A 125 0.74 -27.21 7.40
C ILE A 125 0.37 -25.79 6.96
N VAL A 126 -0.91 -25.46 6.85
CA VAL A 126 -1.39 -24.11 6.48
C VAL A 126 -0.95 -23.09 7.52
N LEU A 127 -1.12 -23.39 8.82
CA LEU A 127 -0.69 -22.51 9.91
C LEU A 127 0.81 -22.25 9.80
N ARG A 128 1.62 -23.31 9.71
CA ARG A 128 3.09 -23.19 9.63
C ARG A 128 3.60 -22.47 8.38
N THR A 129 3.00 -22.72 7.22
CA THR A 129 3.57 -22.32 5.92
C THR A 129 2.94 -21.08 5.29
N ILE A 130 1.80 -20.63 5.80
CA ILE A 130 1.07 -19.47 5.26
C ILE A 130 0.77 -18.45 6.36
N ILE A 131 0.13 -18.88 7.45
CA ILE A 131 -0.35 -17.93 8.48
C ILE A 131 0.82 -17.43 9.33
N ASP A 132 1.52 -18.35 9.99
CA ASP A 132 2.66 -18.06 10.86
C ASP A 132 3.96 -17.94 10.06
N ASP A 133 3.88 -18.03 8.74
CA ASP A 133 5.03 -17.88 7.86
C ASP A 133 5.52 -16.43 7.83
N LYS A 134 6.56 -16.21 8.62
CA LYS A 134 7.32 -14.96 8.70
C LYS A 134 8.13 -14.68 7.43
N SER A 135 8.33 -15.67 6.54
CA SER A 135 9.06 -15.50 5.27
C SER A 135 8.25 -14.87 4.14
N LEU A 136 6.92 -14.84 4.28
CA LEU A 136 6.02 -14.14 3.36
C LEU A 136 5.67 -12.72 3.80
N GLY A 137 5.81 -12.40 5.08
CA GLY A 137 6.19 -11.03 5.43
C GLY A 137 7.58 -10.85 4.85
N VAL A 138 7.83 -9.76 4.12
CA VAL A 138 9.22 -9.41 3.78
C VAL A 138 10.00 -9.56 5.09
N ASN A 139 10.98 -10.47 5.16
CA ASN A 139 11.91 -10.48 6.29
C ASN A 139 12.73 -9.20 6.12
N VAL A 140 12.11 -8.08 6.50
CA VAL A 140 12.71 -6.76 6.58
C VAL A 140 13.85 -7.00 7.55
N SER A 141 15.06 -7.08 7.01
CA SER A 141 16.26 -7.22 7.82
C SER A 141 16.49 -5.84 8.40
N ILE A 142 15.82 -5.59 9.53
CA ILE A 142 15.85 -4.30 10.20
C ILE A 142 17.17 -4.24 10.95
N ILE A 143 18.00 -3.28 10.54
CA ILE A 143 19.21 -2.91 11.26
C ILE A 143 19.05 -1.51 11.82
N GLU A 144 19.68 -1.24 12.95
CA GLU A 144 19.64 0.07 13.60
C GLU A 144 20.97 0.80 13.36
N LEU A 145 20.95 1.92 12.64
CA LEU A 145 22.14 2.74 12.35
C LEU A 145 21.84 4.22 12.55
N LYS A 146 22.88 5.03 12.80
CA LYS A 146 22.76 6.50 12.74
C LYS A 146 22.53 6.94 11.30
N LEU A 147 21.83 8.07 11.10
CA LEU A 147 21.53 8.57 9.76
C LEU A 147 22.79 8.78 8.89
N GLU A 148 23.89 9.28 9.45
CA GLU A 148 25.13 9.46 8.72
C GLU A 148 25.71 8.13 8.21
N ASP A 149 25.75 7.11 9.07
CA ASP A 149 26.25 5.79 8.71
C ASP A 149 25.31 5.08 7.73
N ALA A 150 24.01 5.29 7.90
CA ALA A 150 22.97 4.83 6.99
C ALA A 150 23.14 5.40 5.58
N LEU A 151 23.34 6.72 5.46
CA LEU A 151 23.55 7.40 4.17
C LEU A 151 24.88 7.00 3.50
N LYS A 152 25.90 6.64 4.29
CA LYS A 152 27.16 6.09 3.76
C LYS A 152 26.99 4.64 3.26
N LYS A 153 26.31 3.79 4.04
CA LYS A 153 26.11 2.37 3.70
C LYS A 153 25.06 2.18 2.58
N PHE A 154 24.02 3.01 2.57
CA PHE A 154 22.90 2.96 1.64
C PHE A 154 22.57 4.37 1.11
N PRO A 155 23.28 4.85 0.08
CA PRO A 155 23.07 6.19 -0.49
C PRO A 155 21.64 6.45 -0.98
N GLU A 156 20.89 5.40 -1.32
CA GLU A 156 19.49 5.44 -1.77
C GLU A 156 18.54 5.99 -0.70
N ILE A 157 18.88 5.84 0.59
CA ILE A 157 18.13 6.45 1.70
C ILE A 157 18.03 7.97 1.52
N GLY A 158 19.08 8.60 0.98
CA GLY A 158 19.07 10.04 0.72
C GLY A 158 18.00 10.47 -0.28
N GLU A 159 17.55 9.56 -1.14
CA GLU A 159 16.53 9.79 -2.17
C GLU A 159 15.11 9.36 -1.74
N GLN A 160 14.96 8.80 -0.53
CA GLN A 160 13.66 8.43 0.04
C GLN A 160 12.79 9.69 0.20
N ILE A 161 11.55 9.64 -0.32
CA ILE A 161 10.59 10.75 -0.19
C ILE A 161 9.96 10.71 1.21
N ILE A 162 10.00 11.84 1.92
CA ILE A 162 9.45 11.91 3.29
C ILE A 162 8.21 12.80 3.42
N SER A 163 7.93 13.66 2.44
CA SER A 163 6.74 14.50 2.39
C SER A 163 6.15 14.59 0.99
N ARG A 164 4.87 14.95 0.89
CA ARG A 164 4.18 15.23 -0.39
C ARG A 164 4.47 16.63 -0.92
N VAL A 165 4.73 17.58 -0.02
CA VAL A 165 5.00 18.99 -0.38
C VAL A 165 6.42 19.13 -0.90
N SER A 166 6.58 19.77 -2.06
CA SER A 166 7.88 20.06 -2.66
C SER A 166 8.59 21.23 -1.96
N LEU A 167 9.91 21.21 -1.97
CA LEU A 167 10.75 22.21 -1.30
C LEU A 167 11.03 23.39 -2.22
N LYS A 168 10.97 24.62 -1.69
CA LYS A 168 11.39 25.82 -2.41
C LYS A 168 12.91 25.97 -2.29
N GLY A 169 13.64 25.88 -3.40
CA GLY A 169 15.09 26.10 -3.41
C GLY A 169 15.48 27.55 -3.15
N GLY A 170 16.60 27.78 -2.48
CA GLY A 170 17.06 29.10 -2.02
C GLY A 170 17.56 30.08 -3.09
N GLY A 171 17.24 29.93 -4.39
CA GLY A 171 17.81 30.81 -5.41
C GLY A 171 17.07 30.96 -6.73
N PHE A 172 16.41 29.92 -7.25
CA PHE A 172 15.70 29.99 -8.53
C PHE A 172 14.49 29.06 -8.50
N SER A 173 13.52 29.28 -9.39
CA SER A 173 12.13 28.75 -9.49
C SER A 173 11.91 27.25 -9.35
N ASP A 174 12.95 26.47 -9.09
CA ASP A 174 12.92 25.03 -9.18
C ASP A 174 12.44 24.45 -7.85
N MET A 175 11.27 23.83 -7.92
CA MET A 175 10.75 23.02 -6.84
C MET A 175 11.64 21.79 -6.68
N LEU A 176 12.27 21.65 -5.52
CA LEU A 176 13.10 20.50 -5.20
C LEU A 176 12.22 19.34 -4.72
N ARG A 177 12.59 18.13 -5.14
CA ARG A 177 11.94 16.89 -4.70
C ARG A 177 12.11 16.74 -3.18
N PRO A 178 11.06 16.34 -2.43
CA PRO A 178 11.10 16.24 -0.97
C PRO A 178 11.80 14.98 -0.44
N THR A 179 13.05 14.78 -0.87
CA THR A 179 13.90 13.68 -0.42
C THR A 179 14.60 14.00 0.89
N ILE A 180 15.02 12.98 1.64
CA ILE A 180 15.79 13.15 2.89
C ILE A 180 16.98 14.10 2.69
N ARG A 181 17.75 13.92 1.62
CA ARG A 181 18.92 14.74 1.32
C ARG A 181 18.56 16.21 1.11
N ASN A 182 17.45 16.51 0.43
CA ASN A 182 17.03 17.89 0.20
C ASN A 182 16.46 18.54 1.46
N TRP A 183 15.75 17.79 2.30
CA TRP A 183 15.29 18.27 3.60
C TRP A 183 16.45 18.57 4.56
N ILE A 184 17.50 17.75 4.58
CA ILE A 184 18.72 18.03 5.38
C ILE A 184 19.40 19.32 4.89
N LYS A 185 19.49 19.53 3.57
CA LYS A 185 20.05 20.76 3.00
C LYS A 185 19.22 21.99 3.39
N ASP A 186 17.90 21.89 3.27
CA ASP A 186 16.98 22.96 3.66
C ASP A 186 17.13 23.31 5.15
N TYR A 187 17.19 22.29 6.01
CA TYR A 187 17.43 22.46 7.44
C TYR A 187 18.71 23.23 7.74
N TYR A 188 19.83 22.85 7.13
CA TYR A 188 21.10 23.57 7.33
C TYR A 188 21.14 24.95 6.67
N GLN A 189 20.37 25.21 5.62
CA GLN A 189 20.26 26.54 5.02
C GLN A 189 19.51 27.51 5.93
N GLU A 190 18.45 27.06 6.59
CA GLU A 190 17.63 27.89 7.47
C GLU A 190 18.26 28.03 8.87
N MET A 191 18.81 26.96 9.43
CA MET A 191 19.32 26.93 10.81
C MET A 191 20.83 27.16 10.92
N GLY A 192 21.59 26.90 9.86
CA GLY A 192 23.05 26.86 9.87
C GLY A 192 23.59 25.47 10.24
N THR A 193 24.91 25.31 10.14
CA THR A 193 25.59 24.07 10.56
C THR A 193 25.85 24.10 12.07
N GLY A 194 25.45 23.06 12.80
CA GLY A 194 25.69 22.98 14.24
C GLY A 194 24.70 22.04 14.93
N LYS A 195 24.75 22.02 16.26
CA LYS A 195 23.70 21.41 17.08
C LYS A 195 22.71 22.48 17.47
N HIS A 196 21.42 22.18 17.33
CA HIS A 196 20.32 23.06 17.70
C HIS A 196 19.56 22.48 18.89
N ASP A 197 19.02 23.36 19.71
CA ASP A 197 18.18 22.94 20.82
C ASP A 197 16.79 22.47 20.34
N LEU A 198 16.00 21.88 21.24
CA LEU A 198 14.66 21.40 20.93
C LEU A 198 13.73 22.52 20.44
N MET A 199 13.92 23.75 20.94
CA MET A 199 13.07 24.89 20.61
C MET A 199 13.35 25.37 19.18
N GLN A 200 14.62 25.47 18.80
CA GLN A 200 15.10 25.79 17.46
C GLN A 200 14.65 24.76 16.43
N ARG A 201 14.76 23.46 16.76
CA ARG A 201 14.23 22.37 15.91
C ARG A 201 12.71 22.48 15.75
N GLY A 202 12.00 22.78 16.83
CA GLY A 202 10.57 23.04 16.80
C GLY A 202 10.22 24.24 15.92
N ASP A 203 10.96 25.33 16.05
CA ASP A 203 10.75 26.54 15.27
C ASP A 203 10.91 26.29 13.76
N TYR A 204 11.97 25.59 13.35
CA TYR A 204 12.13 25.16 11.95
C TYR A 204 10.95 24.30 11.49
N LEU A 205 10.56 23.29 12.27
CA LEU A 205 9.48 22.39 11.91
C LEU A 205 8.15 23.13 11.76
N TYR A 206 7.81 24.09 12.62
CA TYR A 206 6.49 24.74 12.61
C TYR A 206 6.42 26.07 11.85
N HIS A 207 7.53 26.79 11.71
CA HIS A 207 7.50 28.17 11.21
C HIS A 207 8.32 28.39 9.93
N SER A 208 9.17 27.44 9.50
CA SER A 208 9.92 27.61 8.25
C SER A 208 9.02 27.64 7.01
N LYS A 209 9.51 28.26 5.94
CA LYS A 209 8.73 28.44 4.70
C LYS A 209 8.33 27.11 4.06
N ASN A 210 9.20 26.10 4.14
CA ASN A 210 9.01 24.81 3.50
C ASN A 210 8.20 23.83 4.38
N THR A 211 8.17 24.02 5.71
CA THR A 211 7.45 23.11 6.63
C THR A 211 6.00 23.52 6.93
N LYS A 212 5.58 24.74 6.54
CA LYS A 212 4.19 25.24 6.76
C LYS A 212 3.08 24.37 6.16
N GLY A 213 3.36 23.59 5.12
CA GLY A 213 2.38 22.70 4.47
C GLY A 213 2.52 21.22 4.83
N VAL A 214 3.49 20.86 5.67
CA VAL A 214 3.81 19.46 5.98
C VAL A 214 2.83 18.92 7.02
N SER A 215 2.23 17.76 6.74
CA SER A 215 1.29 17.10 7.65
C SER A 215 1.97 16.67 8.96
N GLU A 216 1.20 16.43 10.03
CA GLU A 216 1.77 16.03 11.32
C GLU A 216 2.58 14.72 11.21
N VAL A 217 2.09 13.74 10.46
CA VAL A 217 2.79 12.45 10.25
C VAL A 217 4.14 12.67 9.56
N GLU A 218 4.18 13.49 8.51
CA GLU A 218 5.43 13.81 7.79
C GLU A 218 6.38 14.64 8.64
N ARG A 219 5.85 15.54 9.47
CA ARG A 219 6.61 16.35 10.43
C ARG A 219 7.29 15.48 11.48
N GLN A 220 6.64 14.42 11.95
CA GLN A 220 7.25 13.44 12.86
C GLN A 220 8.38 12.66 12.18
N LYS A 221 8.22 12.29 10.90
CA LYS A 221 9.32 11.69 10.12
C LYS A 221 10.50 12.65 10.02
N LEU A 222 10.25 13.91 9.69
CA LEU A 222 11.28 14.94 9.60
C LEU A 222 11.96 15.20 10.96
N MET A 223 11.20 15.27 12.05
CA MET A 223 11.73 15.36 13.41
C MET A 223 12.64 14.18 13.74
N THR A 224 12.24 12.96 13.37
CA THR A 224 13.04 11.74 13.58
C THR A 224 14.37 11.80 12.82
N ILE A 225 14.34 12.29 11.58
CA ILE A 225 15.55 12.50 10.76
C ILE A 225 16.46 13.56 11.39
N ILE A 226 15.93 14.73 11.74
CA ILE A 226 16.71 15.82 12.36
C ILE A 226 17.30 15.37 13.70
N LYS A 227 16.54 14.64 14.51
CA LYS A 227 17.03 14.08 15.78
C LYS A 227 18.17 13.10 15.56
N SER A 228 18.07 12.23 14.55
CA SER A 228 19.17 11.32 14.21
C SER A 228 20.38 12.05 13.67
N LEU A 229 20.17 13.11 12.89
CA LEU A 229 21.23 13.95 12.33
C LEU A 229 22.04 14.64 13.43
N GLU A 230 21.39 15.23 14.43
CA GLU A 230 22.09 16.03 15.45
C GLU A 230 22.50 15.25 16.70
N ASP A 231 21.61 14.37 17.18
CA ASP A 231 21.82 13.63 18.43
C ASP A 231 22.40 12.23 18.17
N GLY A 232 22.48 11.80 16.90
CA GLY A 232 22.95 10.46 16.54
C GLY A 232 22.01 9.36 17.00
N THR A 233 20.71 9.61 17.12
CA THR A 233 19.73 8.57 17.44
C THR A 233 19.70 7.50 16.36
N LEU A 234 19.64 6.23 16.77
CA LEU A 234 19.57 5.11 15.83
C LEU A 234 18.22 5.09 15.11
N LEU A 235 18.25 4.81 13.81
CA LEU A 235 17.10 4.65 12.94
C LEU A 235 17.00 3.21 12.48
N LYS A 236 15.77 2.69 12.43
CA LYS A 236 15.46 1.38 11.87
C LYS A 236 15.52 1.47 10.34
N ILE A 237 16.36 0.66 9.73
CA ILE A 237 16.57 0.63 8.28
C ILE A 237 16.21 -0.75 7.77
N ASP A 238 15.37 -0.79 6.74
CA ASP A 238 15.17 -1.99 5.95
C ASP A 238 16.38 -2.18 5.02
N GLU A 239 17.23 -3.17 5.32
CA GLU A 239 18.42 -3.47 4.50
C GLU A 239 18.06 -3.92 3.07
N GLN A 240 16.86 -4.48 2.87
CA GLN A 240 16.42 -4.94 1.54
C GLN A 240 15.91 -3.78 0.69
N GLN A 241 15.03 -2.96 1.25
CA GLN A 241 14.49 -1.79 0.55
C GLN A 241 15.44 -0.61 0.52
N LYS A 242 16.47 -0.61 1.39
CA LYS A 242 17.40 0.50 1.60
C LYS A 242 16.66 1.79 1.95
N GLU A 243 15.70 1.67 2.86
CA GLU A 243 14.81 2.74 3.29
C GLU A 243 14.73 2.80 4.82
N ILE A 244 14.48 4.00 5.36
CA ILE A 244 14.19 4.17 6.78
C ILE A 244 12.76 3.74 7.05
N VAL A 245 12.60 2.84 8.02
CA VAL A 245 11.30 2.38 8.51
C VAL A 245 10.87 3.30 9.65
N PHE A 246 9.91 4.17 9.37
CA PHE A 246 9.29 5.01 10.39
C PHE A 246 8.24 4.21 11.14
N ASP A 247 8.27 4.24 12.47
CA ASP A 247 7.21 3.64 13.28
C ASP A 247 5.87 4.28 12.88
N ALA A 248 4.91 3.45 12.46
CA ALA A 248 3.59 3.92 12.07
C ALA A 248 3.00 4.72 13.24
N TYR A 249 2.61 5.97 12.97
CA TYR A 249 2.02 6.84 13.98
C TYR A 249 0.78 6.15 14.51
N LYS A 250 0.88 5.57 15.72
CA LYS A 250 -0.29 5.09 16.43
C LYS A 250 -1.04 6.34 16.86
N GLU A 251 -2.07 6.69 16.10
CA GLU A 251 -3.01 7.79 16.36
C GLU A 251 -3.73 7.68 17.73
N SER A 252 -3.38 6.67 18.53
CA SER A 252 -4.01 6.23 19.76
C SER A 252 -3.50 6.91 21.03
N GLN A 253 -2.79 8.03 20.96
CA GLN A 253 -2.53 8.84 22.15
C GLN A 253 -2.90 10.30 21.88
N LYS A 254 -4.22 10.56 21.82
CA LYS A 254 -4.75 11.76 22.47
C LYS A 254 -4.36 11.67 23.93
N VAL A 255 -3.13 12.06 24.26
CA VAL A 255 -2.78 12.35 25.64
C VAL A 255 -3.74 13.46 26.04
N ASP A 256 -4.64 13.18 26.98
CA ASP A 256 -5.49 14.19 27.61
C ASP A 256 -4.57 15.18 28.34
N ILE A 257 -4.01 16.17 27.61
CA ILE A 257 -3.21 17.27 28.17
C ILE A 257 -4.05 18.13 29.15
N LYS A 258 -5.36 17.87 29.24
CA LYS A 258 -6.27 18.52 30.19
C LYS A 258 -6.03 18.16 31.66
N SER A 259 -5.25 17.13 31.99
CA SER A 259 -5.06 16.74 33.41
C SER A 259 -3.78 17.26 34.07
N SER A 260 -2.80 17.82 33.34
CA SER A 260 -1.48 18.15 33.93
C SER A 260 -1.20 19.65 34.11
N PHE A 261 -2.08 20.55 33.66
CA PHE A 261 -1.86 22.00 33.75
C PHE A 261 -2.69 22.72 34.83
N LYS A 262 -3.45 22.00 35.68
CA LYS A 262 -4.34 22.63 36.68
C LYS A 262 -3.77 22.81 38.09
N ASP A 263 -2.59 22.28 38.41
CA ASP A 263 -2.19 22.21 39.82
C ASP A 263 -1.19 23.27 40.32
N ASN A 264 -0.82 24.30 39.54
CA ASN A 264 0.17 25.29 40.02
C ASN A 264 -0.10 26.78 39.72
N PHE A 265 -1.36 27.18 39.48
CA PHE A 265 -1.71 28.61 39.55
C PHE A 265 -2.42 28.95 40.86
N HIS A 266 -1.65 29.56 41.76
CA HIS A 266 -2.16 30.11 43.01
C HIS A 266 -3.31 31.09 42.78
N LYS A 267 -4.41 30.81 43.49
CA LYS A 267 -5.63 31.61 43.60
C LYS A 267 -5.31 32.99 44.20
N LYS A 268 -5.75 34.05 43.54
CA LYS A 268 -6.25 35.26 44.22
C LYS A 268 -7.76 35.33 44.02
N PRO A 269 -8.57 35.60 45.06
CA PRO A 269 -10.02 35.69 44.91
C PRO A 269 -10.40 37.09 44.46
N LEU A 270 -11.19 37.20 43.39
CA LEU A 270 -11.95 38.41 43.11
C LEU A 270 -13.43 38.10 43.26
N PHE A 271 -13.97 38.84 44.21
CA PHE A 271 -15.29 38.85 44.79
C PHE A 271 -16.32 39.38 43.77
N ASN A 272 -17.50 38.78 43.77
CA ASN A 272 -18.83 39.34 43.51
C ASN A 272 -18.99 40.43 42.43
N PHE A 273 -19.60 40.04 41.31
CA PHE A 273 -20.57 40.92 40.64
C PHE A 273 -21.70 40.10 40.01
N LEU A 274 -22.83 40.09 40.75
CA LEU A 274 -24.21 40.01 40.26
C LEU A 274 -24.73 38.71 39.64
N GLN A 275 -25.25 37.88 40.55
CA GLN A 275 -26.56 37.27 40.41
C GLN A 275 -27.65 38.34 40.20
N LYS A 276 -28.36 38.31 39.07
CA LYS A 276 -29.78 38.69 38.95
C LYS A 276 -30.35 38.36 37.57
N LYS A 277 -30.93 37.17 37.41
CA LYS A 277 -32.15 36.89 36.62
C LYS A 277 -32.46 35.39 36.62
N GLU A 278 -33.14 34.97 37.68
CA GLU A 278 -34.10 33.85 37.67
C GLU A 278 -35.49 34.46 37.95
N ILE A 279 -36.58 33.72 37.69
CA ILE A 279 -37.96 34.15 37.32
C ILE A 279 -38.04 34.24 35.78
N THR A 280 -38.55 33.26 35.02
CA THR A 280 -39.77 32.46 35.20
C THR A 280 -39.65 31.16 34.37
N LEU A 281 -39.81 29.99 34.97
CA LEU A 281 -39.93 28.69 34.28
C LEU A 281 -40.78 27.74 35.16
N VAL A 282 -42.08 27.98 35.19
CA VAL A 282 -43.13 27.00 35.55
C VAL A 282 -44.35 27.39 34.74
N GLU A 283 -45.03 26.41 34.14
CA GLU A 283 -46.24 26.49 33.29
C GLU A 283 -46.05 26.45 31.76
N GLU A 284 -45.44 25.38 31.23
CA GLU A 284 -45.75 24.88 29.87
C GLU A 284 -45.75 23.34 29.83
N GLU A 285 -46.55 22.70 30.70
CA GLU A 285 -46.97 21.31 30.54
C GLU A 285 -48.49 21.24 30.77
N LYS A 286 -49.26 21.67 29.75
CA LYS A 286 -50.68 21.36 29.51
C LYS A 286 -51.18 22.26 28.37
N LYS A 287 -50.96 21.85 27.12
CA LYS A 287 -51.72 22.25 25.92
C LYS A 287 -51.19 21.52 24.68
N GLU A 288 -51.32 20.20 24.68
CA GLU A 288 -51.08 19.38 23.49
C GLU A 288 -52.26 18.44 23.20
N GLU A 289 -53.49 18.97 23.25
CA GLU A 289 -54.67 18.19 22.84
C GLU A 289 -55.75 18.96 22.04
N ASP A 290 -55.50 20.21 21.62
CA ASP A 290 -56.46 21.00 20.83
C ASP A 290 -55.93 21.48 19.46
N ARG A 291 -55.06 20.69 18.80
CA ARG A 291 -54.60 20.96 17.41
C ARG A 291 -55.18 20.00 16.36
N LYS A 292 -56.46 19.66 16.50
CA LYS A 292 -57.27 19.05 15.44
C LYS A 292 -58.62 19.76 15.32
N ASN A 293 -58.62 21.02 14.85
CA ASN A 293 -59.73 21.63 14.10
C ASN A 293 -59.44 23.11 13.79
N SER A 294 -58.80 23.38 12.66
CA SER A 294 -58.99 24.63 11.90
C SER A 294 -58.27 24.56 10.54
N LYS A 295 -58.86 23.78 9.63
CA LYS A 295 -58.78 24.09 8.20
C LYS A 295 -59.60 25.36 7.98
N SER A 296 -58.96 26.47 7.59
CA SER A 296 -59.52 27.66 6.92
C SER A 296 -58.70 28.88 7.37
N GLY A 297 -57.84 29.41 6.50
CA GLY A 297 -57.21 30.72 6.79
C GLY A 297 -55.78 30.99 6.31
N MET A 298 -55.23 30.25 5.34
CA MET A 298 -53.91 30.58 4.74
C MET A 298 -53.94 30.66 3.21
N GLU A 299 -54.86 31.46 2.68
CA GLU A 299 -54.90 31.80 1.24
C GLU A 299 -54.78 33.31 0.98
N LYS A 300 -54.26 34.10 1.93
CA LYS A 300 -54.15 35.58 1.79
C LYS A 300 -52.82 36.21 2.21
N ILE A 301 -51.72 35.47 2.33
CA ILE A 301 -50.40 36.04 2.72
C ILE A 301 -49.27 35.80 1.69
N ASN A 302 -49.52 35.07 0.59
CA ASN A 302 -48.56 34.95 -0.52
C ASN A 302 -48.80 35.91 -1.70
N LYS A 303 -49.59 36.99 -1.50
CA LYS A 303 -49.85 38.00 -2.53
C LYS A 303 -49.36 39.42 -2.18
N LYS A 304 -48.46 39.55 -1.18
CA LYS A 304 -47.92 40.86 -0.75
C LYS A 304 -46.38 40.91 -0.63
N ILE A 305 -45.68 39.91 -1.18
CA ILE A 305 -44.21 39.89 -1.25
C ILE A 305 -43.71 39.88 -2.72
N GLN A 306 -44.62 39.91 -3.70
CA GLN A 306 -44.28 40.04 -5.13
C GLN A 306 -44.54 41.43 -5.73
N GLU A 307 -44.85 42.46 -4.91
CA GLU A 307 -45.13 43.83 -5.39
C GLU A 307 -44.14 44.92 -4.88
N GLU A 308 -43.07 44.57 -4.16
CA GLU A 308 -42.06 45.53 -3.66
C GLU A 308 -40.63 45.28 -4.18
N ALA A 309 -40.50 44.83 -5.44
CA ALA A 309 -39.21 44.78 -6.13
C ALA A 309 -39.22 45.53 -7.48
N THR A 310 -40.12 46.51 -7.66
CA THR A 310 -40.21 47.32 -8.87
C THR A 310 -40.24 48.82 -8.59
N VAL A 311 -39.20 49.37 -7.95
CA VAL A 311 -38.77 50.77 -8.18
C VAL A 311 -37.26 50.88 -7.92
N SER A 312 -36.55 51.58 -8.81
CA SER A 312 -35.14 52.00 -8.72
C SER A 312 -34.09 51.06 -9.33
N SER A 313 -33.90 51.21 -10.65
CA SER A 313 -32.60 51.57 -11.24
C SER A 313 -32.69 51.40 -12.76
N GLY A 314 -32.93 52.51 -13.46
CA GLY A 314 -32.74 52.57 -14.89
C GLY A 314 -31.25 52.67 -15.22
N TYR A 315 -30.77 51.80 -16.11
CA TYR A 315 -29.89 52.20 -17.22
C TYR A 315 -30.12 51.25 -18.40
N PHE A 316 -30.52 51.89 -19.50
CA PHE A 316 -30.36 51.54 -20.91
C PHE A 316 -29.71 50.19 -21.27
N LEU A 317 -30.44 49.36 -22.02
CA LEU A 317 -29.90 48.56 -23.13
C LEU A 317 -31.02 48.28 -24.14
N GLN A 318 -30.77 48.66 -25.39
CA GLN A 318 -31.71 48.56 -26.50
C GLN A 318 -32.01 47.10 -26.84
N LYS A 319 -33.31 46.82 -27.00
CA LYS A 319 -33.88 45.62 -27.60
C LYS A 319 -33.35 45.39 -29.02
N LYS A 320 -33.17 44.13 -29.40
CA LYS A 320 -33.74 43.59 -30.64
C LYS A 320 -34.06 42.10 -30.51
N GLU A 321 -35.24 41.77 -31.02
CA GLU A 321 -35.93 40.50 -30.92
C GLU A 321 -35.49 39.47 -31.98
N ASN A 322 -35.50 38.21 -31.57
CA ASN A 322 -36.00 36.98 -32.21
C ASN A 322 -35.68 36.59 -33.67
N LYS A 323 -34.99 35.44 -33.74
CA LYS A 323 -35.19 34.21 -34.58
C LYS A 323 -34.84 34.26 -36.09
N PRO A 324 -34.61 33.11 -36.75
CA PRO A 324 -34.00 31.83 -36.33
C PRO A 324 -32.98 31.26 -37.39
N GLN A 325 -32.39 30.10 -37.08
CA GLN A 325 -31.81 29.10 -37.99
C GLN A 325 -30.42 29.32 -38.65
N GLU A 326 -29.74 28.19 -38.76
CA GLU A 326 -28.59 27.83 -39.62
C GLU A 326 -27.16 28.22 -39.22
N VAL A 327 -26.25 27.29 -39.58
CA VAL A 327 -24.79 27.40 -39.69
C VAL A 327 -23.94 27.02 -38.46
N ILE A 328 -23.76 25.71 -38.24
CA ILE A 328 -22.47 25.16 -37.78
C ILE A 328 -21.97 24.17 -38.84
N LYS A 329 -21.36 24.73 -39.88
CA LYS A 329 -20.38 24.08 -40.77
C LYS A 329 -19.35 25.15 -41.11
N ARG A 330 -18.16 25.08 -40.50
CA ARG A 330 -16.86 25.61 -40.98
C ARG A 330 -15.89 25.77 -39.81
N GLN A 331 -15.18 24.70 -39.45
CA GLN A 331 -13.80 24.75 -38.97
C GLN A 331 -13.08 23.43 -39.33
N MET A 332 -13.10 23.08 -40.61
CA MET A 332 -12.15 22.12 -41.20
C MET A 332 -11.99 22.51 -42.66
N GLU A 333 -11.10 23.48 -42.91
CA GLU A 333 -10.34 23.67 -44.15
C GLU A 333 -9.64 25.02 -44.07
N VAL A 334 -8.31 24.98 -44.06
CA VAL A 334 -7.38 25.84 -44.82
C VAL A 334 -6.04 25.77 -44.09
N LYS A 335 -5.17 24.86 -44.55
CA LYS A 335 -3.71 25.06 -44.73
C LYS A 335 -3.06 23.77 -45.24
N LYS A 336 -3.35 23.48 -46.50
CA LYS A 336 -2.46 22.87 -47.51
C LYS A 336 -2.50 23.92 -48.63
N ILE A 337 -1.42 24.61 -48.99
CA ILE A 337 -0.30 24.17 -49.84
C ILE A 337 0.70 25.33 -49.81
N GLU A 338 1.97 25.06 -49.52
CA GLU A 338 3.08 25.64 -50.29
C GLU A 338 4.34 24.81 -50.02
N ILE A 339 4.60 23.88 -50.94
CA ILE A 339 5.90 23.28 -51.18
C ILE A 339 6.19 23.63 -52.63
N ASP A 340 7.23 24.44 -52.88
CA ASP A 340 8.32 24.05 -53.76
C ASP A 340 9.39 25.14 -53.93
N LYS A 341 10.64 24.65 -54.02
CA LYS A 341 11.91 25.29 -54.42
C LYS A 341 12.67 26.04 -53.33
N VAL A 342 13.79 25.45 -52.88
CA VAL A 342 15.16 25.80 -53.31
C VAL A 342 16.17 24.85 -52.61
N GLU A 343 16.88 24.11 -53.46
CA GLU A 343 18.28 23.64 -53.40
C GLU A 343 18.90 22.98 -52.15
N ALA A 344 19.45 21.78 -52.39
CA ALA A 344 20.44 21.06 -51.58
C ALA A 344 21.89 21.47 -51.97
N PRO A 345 22.98 20.88 -51.43
CA PRO A 345 23.24 20.28 -50.11
C PRO A 345 24.51 20.84 -49.42
N LYS A 346 24.61 20.77 -48.09
CA LYS A 346 25.92 20.63 -47.41
C LYS A 346 25.88 19.49 -46.40
N LYS A 347 26.75 18.52 -46.68
CA LYS A 347 27.07 17.34 -45.87
C LYS A 347 27.87 17.72 -44.62
N ASN A 348 27.85 16.79 -43.68
CA ASN A 348 28.81 16.55 -42.59
C ASN A 348 28.72 17.49 -41.39
N VAL A 349 28.16 16.94 -40.30
CA VAL A 349 28.79 16.69 -39.00
C VAL A 349 27.64 16.35 -38.06
N VAL A 350 27.54 15.09 -37.64
CA VAL A 350 26.96 14.55 -36.37
C VAL A 350 26.64 13.08 -36.65
N PHE A 351 27.67 12.24 -36.60
CA PHE A 351 27.54 10.81 -36.34
C PHE A 351 28.82 10.39 -35.64
N ASN A 352 28.89 10.64 -34.33
CA ASN A 352 30.01 10.20 -33.49
C ASN A 352 29.68 10.33 -31.99
N GLN A 353 28.65 9.63 -31.51
CA GLN A 353 28.46 9.41 -30.06
C GLN A 353 27.93 8.02 -29.68
N MET A 354 27.78 7.09 -30.64
CA MET A 354 27.36 5.70 -30.35
C MET A 354 28.47 4.65 -30.41
N GLU A 355 29.69 5.01 -30.81
CA GLU A 355 30.83 4.06 -30.86
C GLU A 355 31.72 4.05 -29.59
N THR A 356 31.51 4.96 -28.64
CA THR A 356 32.34 5.03 -27.42
C THR A 356 31.85 4.15 -26.27
N MET A 357 30.66 3.54 -26.36
CA MET A 357 30.16 2.63 -25.30
C MET A 357 30.48 1.15 -25.55
N ASN A 358 30.76 0.74 -26.80
CA ASN A 358 31.10 -0.66 -27.12
C ASN A 358 32.59 -1.02 -26.96
N ASN A 359 33.47 -0.03 -26.79
CA ASN A 359 34.92 -0.27 -26.65
C ASN A 359 35.41 -0.43 -25.20
N ASN A 360 34.55 -0.17 -24.20
CA ASN A 360 34.90 -0.37 -22.78
C ASN A 360 34.54 -1.77 -22.25
N GLU A 361 33.54 -2.46 -22.81
CA GLU A 361 33.19 -3.82 -22.38
C GLU A 361 34.22 -4.86 -22.84
N ASN A 362 34.85 -4.66 -24.01
CA ASN A 362 35.90 -5.55 -24.52
C ASN A 362 37.26 -5.40 -23.80
N LYS A 363 37.47 -4.31 -23.05
CA LYS A 363 38.73 -4.08 -22.30
C LYS A 363 38.71 -4.71 -20.90
N ILE A 364 37.52 -4.98 -20.36
CA ILE A 364 37.34 -5.63 -19.05
C ILE A 364 37.41 -7.16 -19.17
N GLN A 365 36.88 -7.74 -20.27
CA GLN A 365 36.97 -9.19 -20.49
C GLN A 365 38.37 -9.70 -20.86
N LYS A 366 39.26 -8.82 -21.36
CA LYS A 366 40.66 -9.20 -21.66
C LYS A 366 41.56 -9.19 -20.42
N LYS A 367 41.21 -8.42 -19.38
CA LYS A 367 42.03 -8.32 -18.16
C LYS A 367 41.76 -9.44 -17.14
N GLN A 368 40.60 -10.10 -17.22
CA GLN A 368 40.29 -11.29 -16.40
C GLN A 368 40.84 -12.60 -16.97
N LYS A 369 41.37 -12.59 -18.20
CA LYS A 369 41.92 -13.82 -18.84
C LYS A 369 43.42 -14.00 -18.67
N ASP A 370 44.12 -12.97 -18.19
CA ASP A 370 45.57 -12.98 -18.00
C ASP A 370 45.99 -13.20 -16.53
N GLU A 371 45.05 -13.18 -15.56
CA GLU A 371 45.32 -13.47 -14.14
C GLU A 371 45.08 -14.95 -13.74
N GLU A 372 44.62 -15.80 -14.67
CA GLU A 372 44.37 -17.25 -14.42
C GLU A 372 45.57 -18.15 -14.78
N LYS A 373 46.74 -17.57 -15.10
CA LYS A 373 47.95 -18.31 -15.46
C LYS A 373 49.11 -18.12 -14.47
N GLU A 374 48.87 -18.26 -13.17
CA GLU A 374 49.98 -18.49 -12.23
C GLU A 374 49.48 -19.06 -10.88
N SER A 375 49.26 -20.37 -10.83
CA SER A 375 49.32 -21.12 -9.57
C SER A 375 49.59 -22.61 -9.84
N PRO A 376 50.76 -23.16 -9.48
CA PRO A 376 51.06 -24.58 -9.62
C PRO A 376 50.73 -25.30 -8.31
N TYR A 377 49.49 -25.74 -8.14
CA TYR A 377 49.17 -26.79 -7.16
C TYR A 377 48.50 -27.96 -7.87
N ILE A 378 49.32 -28.98 -8.13
CA ILE A 378 48.93 -30.29 -8.64
C ILE A 378 48.20 -31.04 -7.51
N ILE A 379 46.88 -31.08 -7.57
CA ILE A 379 46.09 -32.04 -6.78
C ILE A 379 45.80 -33.25 -7.67
N LYS A 380 46.42 -34.39 -7.34
CA LYS A 380 46.14 -35.68 -7.98
C LYS A 380 44.69 -36.10 -7.68
N PRO A 381 43.92 -36.58 -8.67
CA PRO A 381 42.59 -37.10 -8.42
C PRO A 381 42.67 -38.42 -7.64
N LEU A 382 42.00 -38.46 -6.49
CA LEU A 382 41.77 -39.66 -5.70
C LEU A 382 40.75 -40.54 -6.45
N SER A 383 41.21 -41.65 -7.01
CA SER A 383 40.34 -42.69 -7.55
C SER A 383 39.61 -43.39 -6.41
N MET A 384 38.28 -43.27 -6.34
CA MET A 384 37.46 -44.16 -5.53
C MET A 384 36.91 -45.28 -6.39
N GLU A 385 37.45 -46.46 -6.14
CA GLU A 385 37.03 -47.74 -6.65
C GLU A 385 35.59 -48.09 -6.26
N SER A 386 35.00 -48.85 -7.17
CA SER A 386 33.76 -49.60 -7.07
C SER A 386 33.53 -50.28 -5.72
N ASN A 387 32.37 -50.02 -5.10
CA ASN A 387 31.80 -50.90 -4.09
C ASN A 387 30.53 -51.57 -4.63
N LYS A 388 30.72 -52.80 -5.13
CA LYS A 388 29.70 -53.72 -5.61
C LYS A 388 29.63 -54.87 -4.59
N LYS A 389 28.41 -55.32 -4.27
CA LYS A 389 28.02 -56.46 -3.40
C LYS A 389 28.01 -56.18 -1.89
N ARG A 390 26.80 -56.21 -1.31
CA ARG A 390 26.34 -57.32 -0.45
C ARG A 390 24.80 -57.30 -0.38
N ARG A 391 24.19 -58.31 -1.00
CA ARG A 391 22.88 -58.84 -0.63
C ARG A 391 23.13 -59.80 0.52
N SER A 392 22.36 -59.67 1.59
CA SER A 392 22.10 -60.74 2.56
C SER A 392 20.76 -60.46 3.20
N ASP A 393 19.74 -61.17 2.69
CA ASP A 393 18.72 -61.88 3.45
C ASP A 393 18.45 -61.38 4.87
N PHE A 394 17.31 -60.73 5.04
CA PHE A 394 16.69 -60.54 6.34
C PHE A 394 15.28 -61.14 6.29
N ASP A 395 15.21 -62.42 6.63
CA ASP A 395 13.99 -63.13 6.96
C ASP A 395 13.40 -62.51 8.25
N ILE A 396 12.18 -61.98 8.15
CA ILE A 396 11.39 -61.61 9.32
C ILE A 396 10.41 -62.76 9.56
N SER A 397 10.78 -63.63 10.50
CA SER A 397 9.90 -64.64 11.06
C SER A 397 8.75 -63.98 11.82
N SER A 398 7.55 -64.42 11.49
CA SER A 398 6.28 -64.21 12.17
C SER A 398 6.32 -64.56 13.66
N ASN A 399 6.01 -63.60 14.53
CA ASN A 399 5.56 -63.89 15.90
C ASN A 399 4.03 -63.82 15.95
N VAL A 400 3.42 -65.00 15.96
CA VAL A 400 2.03 -65.24 16.35
C VAL A 400 2.01 -65.26 17.88
N ILE A 401 1.34 -64.29 18.51
CA ILE A 401 0.98 -64.36 19.93
C ILE A 401 -0.46 -64.83 20.01
N ASP A 402 -0.61 -66.06 20.49
CA ASP A 402 -1.85 -66.73 20.83
C ASP A 402 -2.28 -66.29 22.24
N LEU A 403 -3.41 -65.58 22.34
CA LEU A 403 -4.02 -65.20 23.61
C LEU A 403 -5.26 -66.06 23.83
N ARG A 404 -5.08 -67.15 24.58
CA ARG A 404 -6.15 -67.83 25.31
C ARG A 404 -5.74 -67.98 26.77
N LYS A 405 -6.40 -67.21 27.63
CA LYS A 405 -6.87 -67.63 28.96
C LYS A 405 -7.89 -66.63 29.48
#